data_AF-A0A1E9JGY4-F1
#
_entry.id   AF-A0A1E9JGY4-F1
#
_cell.length_a   1.000
_cell.length_b   1.000
_cell.length_c   1.000
_cell.angle_alpha   90.00
_cell.angle_beta   90.00
_cell.angle_gamma   90.00
#
_symmetry.space_group_name_H-M   'P 1'
#
loop_
_entity.id
_entity.type
_entity.pdbx_description
1 polymer ?
#
loop_
_entity_poly.entity_id
_entity_poly.type
_entity_poly.pdbx_seq_one_letter_code
_entity_poly.pdbx_strand_id
1 'polypeptide(L)'
;MKEKEKSGFLNWIEVVGNKMPHPMALFLYIIIIVLGLSFILGKLGVSAIHPTSGETISVINLISLKGFMLLVPNFVKNFQNFPVLGVVIILGIATGFCDRSGFFTSAIKMGLYGRKGNIAIYVIATIGVLGNQAGDAATASFL
;
A
#
# COMPACT_ATOMS: atom_id res chain seq x y z
N MET A 1 -9.08 37.19 -18.23
CA MET A 1 -9.55 35.82 -18.53
C MET A 1 -10.30 35.34 -17.30
N LYS A 2 -11.63 35.16 -17.40
CA LYS A 2 -12.47 34.71 -16.27
C LYS A 2 -12.29 33.20 -16.10
N GLU A 3 -11.79 32.76 -14.94
CA GLU A 3 -11.83 31.35 -14.55
C GLU A 3 -13.29 30.89 -14.54
N LYS A 4 -13.58 29.87 -15.34
CA LYS A 4 -14.87 29.16 -15.31
C LYS A 4 -14.97 28.47 -13.95
N GLU A 5 -16.02 28.78 -13.19
CA GLU A 5 -16.43 27.99 -12.03
C GLU A 5 -16.40 26.50 -12.40
N LYS A 6 -15.49 25.74 -11.81
CA LYS A 6 -15.55 24.27 -11.82
C LYS A 6 -16.73 23.87 -10.93
N SER A 7 -17.95 23.94 -11.42
CA SER A 7 -19.13 23.40 -10.75
C SER A 7 -19.59 22.13 -11.45
N GLY A 8 -19.67 21.03 -10.69
CA GLY A 8 -20.06 19.72 -11.21
C GLY A 8 -19.44 18.54 -10.46
N PHE A 9 -19.83 17.34 -10.88
CA PHE A 9 -19.38 16.06 -10.31
C PHE A 9 -17.84 15.89 -10.28
N LEU A 10 -17.15 16.37 -11.32
CA LEU A 10 -15.68 16.31 -11.39
C LEU A 10 -15.01 17.22 -10.33
N ASN A 11 -15.57 18.39 -10.06
CA ASN A 11 -15.05 19.26 -9.00
C ASN A 11 -15.30 18.66 -7.62
N TRP A 12 -16.42 17.97 -7.43
CA TRP A 12 -16.67 17.22 -6.19
C TRP A 12 -15.63 16.10 -5.99
N ILE A 13 -15.29 15.32 -7.03
CA ILE A 13 -14.23 14.30 -6.96
C ILE A 13 -12.87 14.93 -6.66
N GLU A 14 -12.52 16.04 -7.31
CA GLU A 14 -11.25 16.76 -7.10
C GLU A 14 -11.14 17.24 -5.65
N VAL A 15 -12.20 17.84 -5.10
CA VAL A 15 -12.24 18.31 -3.71
C VAL A 15 -12.18 17.16 -2.72
N VAL A 16 -12.93 16.07 -2.94
CA VAL A 16 -12.93 14.88 -2.06
C VAL A 16 -11.58 14.16 -2.11
N GLY A 17 -11.00 14.00 -3.31
CA GLY A 17 -9.70 13.37 -3.50
C GLY A 17 -8.57 14.15 -2.86
N ASN A 18 -8.54 15.48 -3.02
CA ASN A 18 -7.52 16.33 -2.40
C ASN A 18 -7.65 16.40 -0.86
N LYS A 19 -8.82 16.07 -0.33
CA LYS A 19 -9.06 16.02 1.12
C LYS A 19 -8.61 14.70 1.76
N MET A 20 -8.24 13.69 0.97
CA MET A 20 -7.71 12.44 1.53
C MET A 20 -6.36 12.71 2.19
N PRO A 21 -6.21 12.42 3.50
CA PRO A 21 -4.94 12.56 4.18
C PRO A 21 -3.94 11.54 3.64
N HIS A 22 -2.65 11.88 3.71
CA HIS A 22 -1.56 10.98 3.35
C HIS A 22 -1.76 9.59 4.00
N PRO A 23 -1.49 8.46 3.32
CA PRO A 23 -1.76 7.12 3.83
C PRO A 23 -1.21 6.87 5.25
N MET A 24 -0.02 7.38 5.57
CA MET A 24 0.53 7.29 6.94
C MET A 24 -0.33 7.99 8.00
N ALA A 25 -0.89 9.16 7.67
CA ALA A 25 -1.79 9.86 8.58
C ALA A 25 -3.10 9.08 8.79
N LEU A 26 -3.62 8.43 7.75
CA LEU A 26 -4.78 7.55 7.85
C LEU A 26 -4.55 6.41 8.86
N PHE A 27 -3.41 5.72 8.78
CA PHE A 27 -3.05 4.68 9.75
C PHE A 27 -2.90 5.24 11.17
N LEU A 28 -2.30 6.43 11.32
CA LEU A 28 -2.18 7.09 12.61
C LEU A 28 -3.56 7.41 13.22
N TYR A 29 -4.50 7.93 12.44
CA TYR A 29 -5.86 8.18 12.89
C TYR A 29 -6.54 6.89 13.35
N ILE A 30 -6.40 5.79 12.59
CA ILE A 30 -6.96 4.49 12.98
C ILE A 30 -6.36 4.01 14.30
N ILE A 31 -5.03 4.12 14.49
CA ILE A 31 -4.36 3.72 15.73
C ILE A 31 -4.93 4.51 16.92
N ILE A 32 -5.05 5.83 16.79
CA ILE A 32 -5.60 6.69 17.85
C ILE A 32 -7.05 6.33 18.17
N ILE A 33 -7.87 6.11 17.14
CA ILE A 33 -9.27 5.71 17.29
C ILE A 33 -9.36 4.36 18.01
N VAL A 34 -8.55 3.37 17.64
CA VAL A 34 -8.53 2.04 18.28
C VAL A 34 -8.10 2.14 19.74
N LEU A 35 -7.07 2.95 20.05
CA LEU A 35 -6.64 3.19 21.43
C LEU A 35 -7.79 3.81 22.26
N GLY A 36 -8.45 4.84 21.74
CA GLY A 36 -9.58 5.50 22.40
C GLY A 36 -10.78 4.56 22.61
N LEU A 37 -11.17 3.81 21.58
CA LEU A 37 -12.27 2.84 21.67
C LEU A 37 -11.95 1.70 22.64
N SER A 38 -10.72 1.18 22.61
CA SER A 38 -10.29 0.12 23.54
C SER A 38 -10.35 0.56 25.01
N PHE A 39 -10.09 1.85 25.27
CA PHE A 39 -10.18 2.42 26.61
C PHE A 39 -11.63 2.55 27.08
N ILE A 40 -12.53 3.07 26.23
CA ILE A 40 -13.95 3.26 26.56
C ILE A 40 -14.64 1.90 26.72
N LEU A 41 -14.52 1.02 25.72
CA LEU A 41 -15.16 -0.30 25.72
C LEU A 41 -14.57 -1.22 26.80
N GLY A 42 -13.27 -1.14 27.04
CA GLY A 42 -12.61 -1.87 28.12
C GLY A 42 -13.05 -1.42 29.52
N LYS A 43 -13.33 -0.12 29.71
CA LYS A 43 -13.93 0.38 30.97
C LYS A 43 -15.38 -0.08 31.16
N LEU A 44 -16.14 -0.18 30.08
CA LEU A 44 -17.52 -0.66 30.10
C LEU A 44 -17.63 -2.19 30.27
N GLY A 45 -16.51 -2.92 30.25
CA GLY A 45 -16.49 -4.37 30.44
C GLY A 45 -17.12 -5.15 29.29
N VAL A 46 -17.21 -4.55 28.09
CA VAL A 46 -17.87 -5.16 26.93
C VAL A 46 -17.19 -6.48 26.59
N SER A 47 -18.00 -7.52 26.45
CA SER A 47 -17.54 -8.87 26.13
C SER A 47 -18.44 -9.49 25.06
N ALA A 48 -17.87 -10.34 24.23
CA ALA A 48 -18.56 -11.07 23.17
C ALA A 48 -18.24 -12.57 23.28
N ILE A 49 -19.19 -13.42 22.90
CA ILE A 49 -18.98 -14.87 22.88
C ILE A 49 -18.39 -15.24 21.52
N HIS A 50 -17.27 -15.96 21.53
CA HIS A 50 -16.65 -16.45 20.30
C HIS A 50 -17.59 -17.49 19.64
N PRO A 51 -18.02 -17.30 18.38
CA PRO A 51 -19.00 -18.19 17.74
C PRO A 51 -18.48 -19.61 17.52
N THR A 52 -17.18 -19.78 17.31
CA THR A 52 -16.53 -21.08 17.09
C THR A 52 -16.12 -21.83 18.35
N SER A 53 -15.56 -21.16 19.37
CA SER A 53 -15.04 -21.82 20.59
C SER A 53 -16.00 -21.75 21.79
N GLY A 54 -17.02 -20.88 21.76
CA GLY A 54 -17.92 -20.64 22.89
C GLY A 54 -17.28 -19.86 24.06
N GLU A 55 -16.01 -19.47 23.95
CA GLU A 55 -15.30 -18.71 24.98
C GLU A 55 -15.71 -17.24 24.98
N THR A 56 -15.77 -16.64 26.17
CA THR A 56 -16.04 -15.20 26.33
C THR A 56 -14.77 -14.39 26.06
N ILE A 57 -14.80 -13.59 24.99
CA ILE A 57 -13.74 -12.63 24.64
C ILE A 57 -14.10 -11.29 25.25
N SER A 58 -13.26 -10.79 26.17
CA SER A 58 -13.40 -9.45 26.73
C SER A 58 -12.53 -8.44 25.99
N VAL A 59 -13.00 -7.19 25.91
CA VAL A 59 -12.22 -6.11 25.30
C VAL A 59 -11.02 -5.78 26.19
N ILE A 60 -9.82 -5.81 25.60
CA ILE A 60 -8.58 -5.46 26.29
C ILE A 60 -8.33 -3.96 26.13
N ASN A 61 -8.22 -3.25 27.25
CA ASN A 61 -7.81 -1.85 27.24
C ASN A 61 -6.31 -1.72 26.95
N LEU A 62 -5.96 -1.23 25.75
CA LEU A 62 -4.58 -1.13 25.27
C LEU A 62 -3.77 -0.05 26.01
N ILE A 63 -4.42 0.92 26.64
CA ILE A 63 -3.78 2.00 27.42
C ILE A 63 -3.41 1.52 28.83
N SER A 64 -4.00 0.42 29.31
CA SER A 64 -3.67 -0.15 30.62
C SER A 64 -2.27 -0.78 30.65
N LEU A 65 -1.71 -0.99 31.85
CA LEU A 65 -0.40 -1.65 32.01
C LEU A 65 -0.33 -3.01 31.29
N LYS A 66 -1.40 -3.82 31.40
CA LYS A 66 -1.52 -5.11 30.70
C LYS A 66 -1.59 -4.93 29.19
N GLY A 67 -2.35 -3.95 28.72
CA GLY A 67 -2.44 -3.61 27.30
C GLY A 67 -1.11 -3.17 26.71
N PHE A 68 -0.34 -2.38 27.45
CA PHE A 68 0.99 -1.91 27.04
C PHE A 68 2.01 -3.05 26.99
N MET A 69 1.98 -3.96 27.97
CA MET A 69 2.77 -5.20 27.97
C MET A 69 2.42 -6.13 26.79
N LEU A 70 1.22 -6.02 26.24
CA LEU A 70 0.85 -6.74 25.02
C LEU A 70 1.26 -5.96 23.76
N LEU A 71 1.09 -4.63 23.74
CA LEU A 71 1.31 -3.80 22.57
C LEU A 71 2.79 -3.66 22.23
N VAL A 72 3.64 -3.26 23.18
CA VAL A 72 5.06 -2.92 22.90
C VAL A 72 5.86 -4.13 22.42
N PRO A 73 5.81 -5.31 23.08
CA PRO A 73 6.60 -6.46 22.64
C PRO A 73 6.12 -7.05 21.31
N ASN A 74 4.82 -6.95 21.01
CA ASN A 74 4.26 -7.45 19.76
C ASN A 74 4.32 -6.44 18.63
N PHE A 75 4.62 -5.16 18.88
CA PHE A 75 4.66 -4.13 17.84
C PHE A 75 5.63 -4.50 16.69
N VAL A 76 6.88 -4.84 17.03
CA VAL A 76 7.89 -5.23 16.04
C VAL A 76 7.51 -6.55 15.36
N LYS A 77 7.00 -7.53 16.10
CA LYS A 77 6.57 -8.82 15.54
C LYS A 77 5.42 -8.66 14.56
N ASN A 78 4.43 -7.83 14.88
CA ASN A 78 3.29 -7.54 14.00
C ASN A 78 3.75 -6.82 12.73
N PHE A 79 4.72 -5.92 12.84
CA PHE A 79 5.32 -5.25 11.68
C PHE A 79 6.09 -6.24 10.78
N GLN A 80 6.89 -7.12 11.37
CA GLN A 80 7.68 -8.12 10.63
C GLN A 80 6.81 -9.22 9.99
N ASN A 81 5.75 -9.64 10.67
CA ASN A 81 4.81 -10.66 10.16
C ASN A 81 3.83 -10.09 9.13
N PHE A 82 3.92 -8.80 8.79
CA PHE A 82 3.11 -8.23 7.73
C PHE A 82 3.57 -8.80 6.38
N PRO A 83 2.74 -9.63 5.69
CA PRO A 83 3.21 -10.45 4.57
C PRO A 83 3.84 -9.65 3.42
N VAL A 84 3.41 -8.41 3.25
CA VAL A 84 3.86 -7.53 2.17
C VAL A 84 5.28 -7.00 2.40
N LEU A 85 5.71 -6.81 3.66
CA LEU A 85 6.98 -6.16 3.99
C LEU A 85 8.19 -6.91 3.41
N GLY A 86 8.24 -8.23 3.61
CA GLY A 86 9.35 -9.05 3.12
C GLY A 86 9.42 -9.09 1.60
N VAL A 87 8.27 -9.24 0.94
CA VAL A 87 8.18 -9.31 -0.53
C VAL A 87 8.64 -8.02 -1.18
N VAL A 88 8.22 -6.86 -0.65
CA VAL A 88 8.59 -5.55 -1.20
C VAL A 88 10.10 -5.30 -1.09
N ILE A 89 10.74 -5.66 0.03
CA ILE A 89 12.18 -5.48 0.21
C ILE A 89 12.97 -6.36 -0.77
N ILE A 90 12.61 -7.64 -0.88
CA ILE A 90 13.29 -8.59 -1.78
C ILE A 90 13.14 -8.15 -3.24
N LEU A 91 11.91 -7.80 -3.65
CA LEU A 91 11.65 -7.32 -5.01
C LEU A 91 12.37 -6.00 -5.28
N GLY A 92 12.37 -5.05 -4.33
CA GLY A 92 13.07 -3.78 -4.48
C GLY A 92 14.58 -3.93 -4.69
N ILE A 93 15.21 -4.89 -3.99
CA ILE A 93 16.63 -5.22 -4.19
C ILE A 93 16.84 -5.84 -5.58
N ALA A 94 15.99 -6.80 -5.97
CA ALA A 94 16.09 -7.45 -7.27
C ALA A 94 15.91 -6.47 -8.43
N THR A 95 14.89 -5.61 -8.37
CA THR A 95 14.63 -4.59 -9.40
C THR A 95 15.74 -3.55 -9.44
N GLY A 96 16.26 -3.11 -8.28
CA GLY A 96 17.39 -2.19 -8.21
C GLY A 96 18.67 -2.77 -8.82
N PHE A 97 18.93 -4.06 -8.63
CA PHE A 97 20.06 -4.75 -9.27
C PHE A 97 19.87 -4.88 -10.79
N CYS A 98 18.69 -5.28 -11.25
CA CYS A 98 18.36 -5.37 -12.67
C CYS A 98 18.43 -4.02 -13.39
N ASP A 99 18.04 -2.94 -12.72
CA ASP A 99 18.13 -1.58 -13.26
C ASP A 99 19.59 -1.11 -13.39
N ARG A 100 20.38 -1.26 -12.32
CA ARG A 100 21.81 -0.87 -12.32
C ARG A 100 22.67 -1.66 -13.29
N SER A 101 22.32 -2.91 -13.57
CA SER A 101 23.00 -3.75 -14.57
C SER A 101 22.59 -3.45 -16.01
N GLY A 102 21.59 -2.58 -16.25
CA GLY A 102 21.06 -2.29 -17.57
C GLY A 102 20.27 -3.45 -18.18
N PHE A 103 19.82 -4.41 -17.37
CA PHE A 103 19.08 -5.59 -17.81
C PHE A 103 17.77 -5.19 -18.48
N PHE A 104 16.97 -4.32 -17.84
CA PHE A 104 15.69 -3.86 -18.39
C PHE A 104 15.87 -3.09 -19.70
N THR A 105 16.80 -2.14 -19.75
CA THR A 105 17.11 -1.39 -20.97
C THR A 105 17.56 -2.30 -22.12
N SER A 106 18.38 -3.30 -21.85
CA SER A 106 18.85 -4.26 -22.85
C SER A 106 17.74 -5.18 -23.35
N ALA A 107 16.89 -5.68 -22.44
CA ALA A 107 15.74 -6.53 -22.77
C ALA A 107 14.72 -5.80 -23.66
N ILE A 108 14.45 -4.52 -23.38
CA ILE A 108 13.54 -3.69 -24.18
C ILE A 108 14.12 -3.42 -25.57
N LYS A 109 15.40 -3.01 -25.66
CA LYS A 109 16.08 -2.80 -26.94
C LYS A 109 16.10 -4.06 -27.79
N MET A 110 16.36 -5.22 -27.18
CA MET A 110 16.34 -6.52 -27.86
C MET A 110 14.93 -6.89 -28.34
N GLY A 111 13.90 -6.66 -27.52
CA GLY A 111 12.51 -6.92 -27.90
C GLY A 111 12.03 -6.10 -29.10
N LEU A 112 12.55 -4.87 -29.24
CA LEU A 112 12.21 -3.96 -30.34
C LEU A 112 13.14 -4.09 -31.55
N TYR A 113 14.30 -4.74 -31.41
CA TYR A 113 15.28 -4.87 -32.48
C TYR A 113 14.69 -5.62 -33.69
N GLY A 114 14.71 -4.98 -34.86
CA GLY A 114 14.25 -5.57 -36.11
C GLY A 114 12.73 -5.71 -36.28
N ARG A 115 11.91 -5.26 -35.32
CA ARG A 115 10.43 -5.28 -35.42
C ARG A 115 9.93 -4.11 -36.27
N LYS A 116 9.08 -4.41 -37.27
CA LYS A 116 8.48 -3.41 -38.17
C LYS A 116 6.95 -3.51 -38.19
N GLY A 117 6.29 -2.38 -38.45
CA GLY A 117 4.83 -2.30 -38.59
C GLY A 117 4.06 -2.63 -37.31
N ASN A 118 2.86 -3.19 -37.46
CA ASN A 118 1.92 -3.45 -36.36
C ASN A 118 2.49 -4.34 -35.24
N ILE A 119 3.50 -5.14 -35.56
CA ILE A 119 4.16 -6.04 -34.61
C ILE A 119 4.90 -5.27 -33.50
N ALA A 120 5.46 -4.09 -33.81
CA ALA A 120 6.11 -3.24 -32.81
C ALA A 120 5.11 -2.74 -31.76
N ILE A 121 3.89 -2.43 -32.18
CA ILE A 121 2.81 -1.96 -31.30
C ILE A 121 2.46 -3.04 -30.26
N TYR A 122 2.32 -4.30 -30.70
CA TYR A 122 2.06 -5.41 -29.78
C TYR A 122 3.22 -5.64 -28.80
N VAL A 123 4.47 -5.52 -29.25
CA VAL A 123 5.64 -5.67 -28.37
C VAL A 123 5.68 -4.55 -27.35
N ILE A 124 5.48 -3.30 -27.76
CA ILE A 124 5.46 -2.14 -26.85
C ILE A 124 4.33 -2.30 -25.82
N ALA A 125 3.13 -2.73 -26.23
CA ALA A 125 2.02 -2.98 -25.31
C ALA A 125 2.36 -4.09 -24.30
N THR A 126 2.94 -5.20 -24.75
CA THR A 126 3.36 -6.30 -23.86
C THR A 126 4.44 -5.85 -22.87
N ILE A 127 5.46 -5.12 -23.35
CA ILE A 127 6.50 -4.56 -22.48
C ILE A 127 5.90 -3.54 -21.51
N GLY A 128 4.90 -2.74 -21.91
CA GLY A 128 4.20 -1.81 -21.02
C GLY A 128 3.44 -2.51 -19.89
N VAL A 129 2.74 -3.61 -20.20
CA VAL A 129 2.03 -4.42 -19.18
C VAL A 129 3.03 -5.09 -18.23
N LEU A 130 4.11 -5.68 -18.75
CA LEU A 130 5.17 -6.28 -17.93
C LEU A 130 5.94 -5.22 -17.14
N GLY A 131 6.07 -4.02 -17.70
CA GLY A 131 6.77 -2.88 -17.13
C GLY A 131 6.09 -2.29 -15.90
N ASN A 132 4.77 -2.44 -15.76
CA ASN A 132 4.05 -2.11 -14.53
C ASN A 132 4.68 -2.81 -13.30
N GLN A 133 5.23 -4.02 -13.49
CA GLN A 133 5.88 -4.77 -12.42
C GLN A 133 7.32 -4.34 -12.14
N ALA A 134 7.97 -3.69 -13.11
CA ALA A 134 9.32 -3.15 -12.99
C ALA A 134 9.35 -1.68 -12.48
N GLY A 135 8.17 -1.06 -12.29
CA GLY A 135 8.05 0.30 -11.77
C GLY A 135 8.75 1.34 -12.66
N ASP A 136 9.53 2.22 -12.04
CA ASP A 136 10.25 3.31 -12.73
C ASP A 136 11.27 2.83 -13.77
N ALA A 137 11.82 1.61 -13.63
CA ALA A 137 12.81 1.08 -14.56
C ALA A 137 12.25 0.86 -15.97
N ALA A 138 10.95 0.54 -16.09
CA ALA A 138 10.29 0.43 -17.38
C ALA A 138 10.09 1.82 -18.00
N THR A 139 9.55 2.77 -17.24
CA THR A 139 9.27 4.14 -17.71
C THR A 139 10.54 4.87 -18.16
N ALA A 140 11.63 4.75 -17.40
CA ALA A 140 12.92 5.36 -17.72
C ALA A 140 13.63 4.72 -18.93
N SER A 141 13.33 3.46 -19.26
CA SER A 141 13.94 2.77 -20.39
C SER A 141 13.20 3.00 -21.72
N PHE A 142 11.98 3.55 -21.68
CA PHE A 142 11.19 3.91 -22.86
C PHE A 142 11.43 5.34 -23.35
N LEU A 143 11.92 6.24 -22.48
CA LEU A 143 12.31 7.62 -22.79
C LEU A 143 13.77 7.68 -23.27
#